data_AF-R7IXY6-F1
#
_entry.id   AF-R7IXY6-F1
#
_cell.length_a   1.000
_cell.length_b   1.000
_cell.length_c   1.000
_cell.angle_alpha   90.00
_cell.angle_beta   90.00
_cell.angle_gamma   90.00
#
_symmetry.space_group_name_H-M   'P 1'
#
loop_
_entity.id
_entity.type
_entity.pdbx_description
1 polymer ?
#
loop_
_entity_poly.entity_id
_entity_poly.type
_entity_poly.pdbx_seq_one_letter_code
_entity_poly.pdbx_strand_id
1 'polypeptide(L)'
;MGQAEDIKMQELLRQRKTDELKHYIEVARTHSKNMEIINQVLIIFQIESRRNVRSKILDRSLEVENLVQHYTKIKLLIRRFDFGVLQESADELYDYIINEKISDTMLVYLIMTNMFHKERVIECFMNMFKEKEGNSSYRTEYYKKILRGMKERK
;
A
#
# COMPACT_ATOMS: atom_id res chain seq x y z
N MET A 1 -4.32 -13.28 -23.95
CA MET A 1 -2.96 -12.72 -24.04
C MET A 1 -2.26 -12.54 -22.69
N GLY A 2 -2.94 -12.52 -21.52
CA GLY A 2 -2.29 -12.26 -20.22
C GLY A 2 -1.49 -13.40 -19.55
N GLN A 3 -1.63 -14.67 -19.99
CA GLN A 3 -1.02 -15.80 -19.28
C GLN A 3 0.51 -15.84 -19.35
N ALA A 4 1.12 -15.53 -20.51
CA ALA A 4 2.58 -15.60 -20.65
C ALA A 4 3.30 -14.51 -19.83
N GLU A 5 2.70 -13.33 -19.76
CA GLU A 5 3.20 -12.19 -18.99
C GLU A 5 3.15 -12.47 -17.49
N ASP A 6 2.02 -13.00 -17.00
CA ASP A 6 1.84 -13.36 -15.60
C ASP A 6 2.79 -14.50 -15.17
N ILE A 7 3.03 -15.49 -16.04
CA ILE A 7 4.02 -16.56 -15.78
C ILE A 7 5.42 -15.98 -15.60
N LYS A 8 5.85 -15.05 -16.46
CA LYS A 8 7.19 -14.48 -16.34
C LYS A 8 7.35 -13.61 -15.09
N MET A 9 6.33 -12.82 -14.74
CA MET A 9 6.32 -12.06 -13.48
C MET A 9 6.40 -12.99 -12.27
N GLN A 10 5.62 -14.08 -12.29
CA GLN A 10 5.59 -15.09 -11.24
C GLN A 10 6.96 -15.75 -11.05
N GLU A 11 7.65 -16.07 -12.15
CA GLU A 11 8.99 -16.64 -12.13
C GLU A 11 10.00 -15.69 -11.47
N LEU A 12 10.06 -14.43 -11.93
CA LEU A 12 11.00 -13.44 -11.43
C LEU A 12 10.74 -13.07 -9.96
N LEU A 13 9.48 -13.01 -9.53
CA LEU A 13 9.11 -12.82 -8.12
C LEU A 13 9.59 -13.97 -7.23
N ARG A 14 9.37 -15.23 -7.63
CA ARG A 14 9.83 -16.41 -6.87
C ARG A 14 11.35 -16.46 -6.74
N GLN A 15 12.07 -15.99 -7.76
CA GLN A 15 13.53 -15.86 -7.74
C GLN A 15 14.01 -14.60 -6.98
N ARG A 16 13.11 -13.76 -6.46
CA ARG A 16 13.40 -12.47 -5.81
C ARG A 16 14.24 -11.50 -6.66
N LYS A 17 14.18 -11.64 -7.98
CA LYS A 17 14.88 -10.79 -8.94
C LYS A 17 14.09 -9.50 -9.20
N THR A 18 13.95 -8.69 -8.16
CA THR A 18 13.08 -7.50 -8.16
C THR A 18 13.49 -6.44 -9.18
N ASP A 19 14.79 -6.27 -9.44
CA ASP A 19 15.29 -5.34 -10.45
C ASP A 19 15.03 -5.84 -11.88
N GLU A 20 15.25 -7.14 -12.15
CA GLU A 20 14.91 -7.75 -13.45
C GLU A 20 13.40 -7.71 -13.71
N LEU A 21 12.58 -7.94 -12.68
CA LEU A 21 11.13 -7.85 -12.79
C LEU A 21 10.67 -6.42 -13.09
N LYS A 22 11.26 -5.42 -12.42
CA LYS A 22 10.96 -4.02 -12.68
C LYS A 22 11.30 -3.66 -14.13
N HIS A 23 12.50 -4.02 -14.58
CA HIS A 23 12.91 -3.81 -15.97
C HIS A 23 11.98 -4.51 -16.96
N TYR A 24 11.62 -5.77 -16.69
CA TYR A 24 10.68 -6.54 -17.50
C TYR A 24 9.34 -5.83 -17.67
N ILE A 25 8.78 -5.27 -16.59
CA ILE A 25 7.53 -4.50 -16.64
C ILE A 25 7.72 -3.20 -17.45
N GLU A 26 8.81 -2.46 -17.22
CA GLU A 26 9.10 -1.19 -17.90
C GLU A 26 9.22 -1.33 -19.42
N VAL A 27 9.78 -2.43 -19.92
CA VAL A 27 9.97 -2.68 -21.36
C VAL A 27 8.86 -3.51 -22.01
N ALA A 28 7.83 -3.90 -21.26
CA ALA A 28 6.72 -4.69 -21.77
C ALA A 28 5.92 -3.90 -22.82
N ARG A 29 5.69 -4.51 -23.99
CA ARG A 29 4.94 -3.88 -25.09
C ARG A 29 3.46 -3.67 -24.76
N THR A 30 2.92 -4.49 -23.87
CA THR A 30 1.57 -4.41 -23.33
C THR A 30 1.65 -4.32 -21.81
N HIS A 31 0.81 -3.50 -21.20
CA HIS A 31 0.75 -3.36 -19.75
C HIS A 31 -0.58 -3.89 -19.25
N SER A 32 -0.54 -5.02 -18.56
CA SER A 32 -1.70 -5.56 -17.87
C SER A 32 -1.93 -4.81 -16.55
N LYS A 33 -3.16 -4.84 -16.03
CA LYS A 33 -3.46 -4.30 -14.69
C LYS A 33 -2.61 -4.96 -13.60
N ASN A 34 -2.31 -6.25 -13.76
CA ASN A 34 -1.45 -6.98 -12.82
C ASN A 34 -0.03 -6.42 -12.87
N MET A 35 0.53 -6.15 -14.05
CA MET A 35 1.86 -5.53 -14.20
C MET A 35 1.92 -4.16 -13.52
N GLU A 36 0.91 -3.32 -13.71
CA GLU A 36 0.86 -2.01 -13.05
C GLU A 36 0.85 -2.15 -11.51
N ILE A 37 0.04 -3.07 -10.98
CA ILE A 37 -0.04 -3.32 -9.55
C ILE A 37 1.29 -3.88 -9.02
N ILE A 38 1.88 -4.85 -9.70
CA ILE A 38 3.17 -5.43 -9.31
C ILE A 38 4.27 -4.36 -9.35
N ASN A 39 4.28 -3.47 -10.33
CA ASN A 39 5.22 -2.35 -10.35
C ASN A 39 5.07 -1.47 -9.10
N GLN A 40 3.83 -1.16 -8.69
CA GLN A 40 3.60 -0.41 -7.45
C GLN A 40 4.02 -1.19 -6.19
N VAL A 41 3.79 -2.50 -6.15
CA VAL A 41 4.28 -3.39 -5.08
C VAL A 41 5.81 -3.34 -4.99
N LEU A 42 6.51 -3.35 -6.13
CA LEU A 42 7.98 -3.23 -6.15
C LEU A 42 8.46 -1.87 -5.65
N ILE A 43 7.78 -0.78 -6.02
CA ILE A 43 8.09 0.56 -5.51
C ILE A 43 7.92 0.60 -3.99
N ILE A 44 6.82 0.06 -3.46
CA ILE A 44 6.58 -0.05 -2.01
C ILE A 44 7.71 -0.85 -1.36
N PHE A 45 8.05 -2.02 -1.89
CA PHE A 45 9.12 -2.87 -1.37
C PHE A 45 10.49 -2.16 -1.36
N GLN A 46 10.80 -1.39 -2.39
CA GLN A 46 12.03 -0.59 -2.46
C GLN A 46 12.06 0.49 -1.36
N ILE A 47 10.94 1.18 -1.13
CA ILE A 47 10.84 2.18 -0.06
C ILE A 47 10.96 1.53 1.32
N GLU A 48 10.26 0.42 1.56
CA GLU A 48 10.31 -0.35 2.80
C GLU A 48 11.73 -0.86 3.10
N SER A 49 12.43 -1.35 2.08
CA SER A 49 13.82 -1.80 2.20
C SER A 49 14.76 -0.66 2.55
N ARG A 50 14.62 0.52 1.92
CA ARG A 50 15.42 1.71 2.25
C ARG A 50 15.14 2.24 3.66
N ARG A 51 13.90 2.10 4.15
CA ARG A 51 13.48 2.53 5.49
C ARG A 51 13.70 1.46 6.57
N ASN A 52 14.26 0.31 6.22
CA ASN A 52 14.46 -0.84 7.09
C ASN A 52 13.19 -1.26 7.86
N VAL A 53 12.04 -1.27 7.16
CA VAL A 53 10.76 -1.71 7.73
C VAL A 53 10.81 -3.22 7.99
N ARG A 54 10.35 -3.63 9.18
CA ARG A 54 10.40 -5.04 9.64
C ARG A 54 9.50 -5.98 8.84
N SER A 55 8.33 -5.53 8.42
CA SER A 55 7.34 -6.32 7.68
C SER A 55 7.18 -5.69 6.30
N LYS A 56 7.78 -6.31 5.28
CA LYS A 56 7.74 -5.80 3.91
C LYS A 56 6.66 -6.51 3.10
N ILE A 57 6.16 -5.85 2.08
CA ILE A 57 5.07 -6.37 1.24
C ILE A 57 5.40 -7.71 0.57
N LEU A 58 6.67 -7.95 0.20
CA LEU A 58 7.11 -9.21 -0.41
C LEU A 58 7.41 -10.34 0.60
N ASP A 59 7.43 -10.03 1.91
CA ASP A 59 7.56 -11.08 2.94
C ASP A 59 6.24 -11.85 3.13
N ARG A 60 5.13 -11.26 2.68
CA ARG A 60 3.79 -11.83 2.76
C ARG A 60 3.51 -12.86 1.67
N SER A 61 3.93 -12.59 0.43
CA SER A 61 3.73 -13.51 -0.68
C SER A 61 4.70 -13.22 -1.81
N LEU A 62 5.06 -14.27 -2.55
CA LEU A 62 5.75 -14.19 -3.83
C LEU A 62 4.84 -14.61 -5.00
N GLU A 63 3.55 -14.79 -4.74
CA GLU A 63 2.55 -15.11 -5.76
C GLU A 63 1.91 -13.83 -6.28
N VAL A 64 1.97 -13.61 -7.60
CA VAL A 64 1.43 -12.41 -8.28
C VAL A 64 -0.02 -12.19 -7.88
N GLU A 65 -0.84 -13.23 -7.98
CA GLU A 65 -2.27 -13.13 -7.71
C GLU A 65 -2.55 -12.70 -6.27
N ASN A 66 -1.85 -13.28 -5.29
CA ASN A 66 -2.00 -12.91 -3.88
C ASN A 66 -1.57 -11.47 -3.63
N LEU A 67 -0.46 -11.01 -4.23
CA LEU A 67 0.00 -9.63 -4.11
C LEU A 67 -0.99 -8.66 -4.74
N VAL A 68 -1.54 -8.99 -5.91
CA VAL A 68 -2.54 -8.18 -6.62
C VAL A 68 -3.83 -8.09 -5.82
N GLN A 69 -4.36 -9.22 -5.34
CA GLN A 69 -5.56 -9.27 -4.51
C GLN A 69 -5.37 -8.46 -3.22
N HIS A 70 -4.24 -8.66 -2.55
CA HIS A 70 -3.91 -7.96 -1.32
C HIS A 70 -3.83 -6.45 -1.52
N TYR A 71 -3.03 -6.00 -2.50
CA TYR A 71 -2.89 -4.59 -2.87
C TYR A 71 -4.25 -3.97 -3.22
N THR A 72 -5.05 -4.68 -4.00
CA THR A 72 -6.37 -4.19 -4.43
C THR A 72 -7.31 -4.06 -3.24
N LYS A 73 -7.35 -5.06 -2.35
CA LYS A 73 -8.22 -5.05 -1.16
C LYS A 73 -7.91 -3.84 -0.26
N ILE A 74 -6.65 -3.64 0.11
CA ILE A 74 -6.29 -2.50 0.96
C ILE A 74 -6.56 -1.17 0.25
N LYS A 75 -6.24 -1.05 -1.05
CA LYS A 75 -6.54 0.16 -1.84
C LYS A 75 -8.03 0.49 -1.83
N LEU A 76 -8.90 -0.50 -1.98
CA LEU A 76 -10.35 -0.31 -1.97
C LEU A 76 -10.88 0.07 -0.58
N LEU A 77 -10.35 -0.53 0.50
CA LEU A 77 -10.70 -0.14 1.87
C LEU A 77 -10.34 1.32 2.15
N ILE A 78 -9.13 1.74 1.78
CA ILE A 78 -8.68 3.13 1.93
C ILE A 78 -9.56 4.08 1.10
N ARG A 79 -9.94 3.69 -0.12
CA ARG A 79 -10.73 4.53 -1.02
C ARG A 79 -12.10 4.91 -0.47
N ARG A 80 -12.67 4.14 0.46
CA ARG A 80 -13.93 4.51 1.12
C ARG A 80 -13.84 5.85 1.84
N PHE A 81 -12.65 6.19 2.35
CA PHE A 81 -12.38 7.43 3.06
C PHE A 81 -12.39 8.67 2.17
N ASP A 82 -12.23 8.52 0.85
CA ASP A 82 -12.38 9.65 -0.09
C ASP A 82 -13.83 10.17 -0.11
N PHE A 83 -14.81 9.31 0.17
CA PHE A 83 -16.25 9.60 0.05
C PHE A 83 -16.94 9.92 1.38
N GLY A 84 -16.18 10.03 2.47
CA GLY A 84 -16.71 10.17 3.83
C GLY A 84 -16.81 8.83 4.54
N VAL A 85 -16.59 8.84 5.86
CA VAL A 85 -16.40 7.61 6.65
C VAL A 85 -17.63 7.34 7.51
N LEU A 86 -18.16 6.12 7.41
CA LEU A 86 -18.95 5.48 8.47
C LEU A 86 -17.98 4.76 9.42
N GLN A 87 -18.21 4.82 10.72
CA GLN A 87 -17.28 4.26 11.73
C GLN A 87 -16.99 2.77 11.53
N GLU A 88 -17.98 2.00 11.05
CA GLU A 88 -17.83 0.59 10.68
C GLU A 88 -16.73 0.35 9.62
N SER A 89 -16.58 1.28 8.67
CA SER A 89 -15.53 1.18 7.63
C SER A 89 -14.14 1.46 8.19
N ALA A 90 -14.02 2.24 9.26
CA ALA A 90 -12.75 2.47 9.94
C ALA A 90 -12.34 1.24 10.74
N ASP A 91 -13.28 0.60 11.41
CA ASP A 91 -13.03 -0.63 12.18
C ASP A 91 -12.57 -1.78 11.27
N GLU A 92 -13.25 -2.01 10.15
CA GLU A 92 -12.85 -3.04 9.18
C GLU A 92 -11.43 -2.79 8.64
N LEU A 93 -11.11 -1.54 8.28
CA LEU A 93 -9.78 -1.19 7.80
C LEU A 93 -8.71 -1.39 8.88
N TYR A 94 -8.99 -0.96 10.12
CA TYR A 94 -8.06 -1.13 11.23
C TYR A 94 -7.76 -2.61 11.48
N ASP A 95 -8.79 -3.46 11.58
CA ASP A 95 -8.63 -4.89 11.79
C ASP A 95 -7.84 -5.53 10.66
N TYR A 96 -8.11 -5.14 9.41
CA TYR A 96 -7.34 -5.60 8.26
C TYR A 96 -5.87 -5.17 8.37
N ILE A 97 -5.58 -3.92 8.74
CA ILE A 97 -4.21 -3.42 8.91
C ILE A 97 -3.43 -4.24 9.95
N ILE A 98 -4.04 -4.52 11.09
CA ILE A 98 -3.39 -5.24 12.19
C ILE A 98 -3.21 -6.72 11.85
N ASN A 99 -4.27 -7.40 11.42
CA ASN A 99 -4.24 -8.83 11.12
C ASN A 99 -3.27 -9.14 9.98
N GLU A 100 -3.25 -8.26 8.98
CA GLU A 100 -2.39 -8.42 7.81
C GLU A 100 -1.02 -7.74 7.96
N LYS A 101 -0.73 -7.14 9.13
CA LYS A 101 0.56 -6.49 9.41
C LYS A 101 0.99 -5.51 8.30
N ILE A 102 0.02 -4.73 7.80
CA ILE A 102 0.26 -3.76 6.73
C ILE A 102 1.22 -2.70 7.23
N SER A 103 2.25 -2.39 6.45
CA SER A 103 3.21 -1.36 6.82
C SER A 103 2.61 0.04 6.63
N ASP A 104 2.95 0.97 7.52
CA ASP A 104 2.59 2.39 7.35
C ASP A 104 3.21 3.01 6.08
N THR A 105 4.28 2.40 5.55
CA THR A 105 4.86 2.80 4.26
C THR A 105 3.90 2.48 3.11
N MET A 106 3.33 1.27 3.08
CA MET A 106 2.33 0.88 2.08
C MET A 106 1.09 1.76 2.18
N LEU A 107 0.58 1.98 3.39
CA LEU A 107 -0.62 2.81 3.63
C LEU A 107 -0.42 4.23 3.10
N VAL A 108 0.67 4.90 3.49
CA VAL A 108 0.97 6.25 3.02
C VAL A 108 1.20 6.28 1.51
N TYR A 109 1.92 5.31 0.95
CA TYR A 109 2.12 5.24 -0.50
C TYR A 109 0.79 5.17 -1.24
N LEU A 110 -0.12 4.29 -0.83
CA LEU A 110 -1.44 4.14 -1.42
C LEU A 110 -2.25 5.43 -1.33
N ILE A 111 -2.24 6.10 -0.17
CA ILE A 111 -2.95 7.37 0.01
C ILE A 111 -2.41 8.43 -0.94
N MET A 112 -1.08 8.59 -0.99
CA MET A 112 -0.44 9.62 -1.81
C MET A 112 -0.58 9.39 -3.32
N THR A 113 -0.72 8.15 -3.76
CA THR A 113 -0.76 7.80 -5.18
C THR A 113 -2.18 7.59 -5.72
N ASN A 114 -3.13 7.16 -4.90
CA ASN A 114 -4.43 6.69 -5.37
C ASN A 114 -5.65 7.47 -4.87
N MET A 115 -5.49 8.35 -3.87
CA MET A 115 -6.61 9.07 -3.25
C MET A 115 -6.72 10.50 -3.77
N PHE A 116 -7.96 10.96 -3.95
CA PHE A 116 -8.24 12.34 -4.37
C PHE A 116 -8.08 13.31 -3.19
N HIS A 117 -8.72 13.00 -2.06
CA HIS A 117 -8.76 13.85 -0.87
C HIS A 117 -7.72 13.43 0.18
N LYS A 118 -6.43 13.44 -0.20
CA LYS A 118 -5.33 12.88 0.60
C LYS A 118 -5.29 13.38 2.04
N GLU A 119 -5.47 14.67 2.27
CA GLU A 119 -5.46 15.25 3.64
C GLU A 119 -6.60 14.69 4.50
N ARG A 120 -7.80 14.59 3.93
CA ARG A 120 -8.96 13.99 4.61
C ARG A 120 -8.68 12.53 4.95
N VAL A 121 -8.16 11.76 4.01
CA VAL A 121 -7.86 10.34 4.25
C VAL A 121 -6.80 10.18 5.36
N ILE A 122 -5.75 11.00 5.37
CA ILE A 122 -4.73 10.99 6.44
C ILE A 122 -5.34 11.39 7.79
N GLU A 123 -6.22 12.39 7.83
CA GLU A 123 -6.91 12.81 9.06
C GLU A 123 -7.79 11.69 9.61
N CYS A 124 -8.53 10.99 8.75
CA CYS A 124 -9.31 9.84 9.18
C CYS A 124 -8.43 8.69 9.69
N PHE A 125 -7.28 8.44 9.08
CA PHE A 125 -6.30 7.47 9.59
C PHE A 125 -5.78 7.87 10.97
N MET A 126 -5.43 9.14 11.16
CA MET A 126 -5.00 9.67 12.45
C MET A 126 -6.09 9.49 13.51
N ASN A 127 -7.35 9.79 13.18
CA ASN A 127 -8.46 9.62 14.12
C ASN A 127 -8.74 8.14 14.44
N MET A 128 -8.73 7.26 13.43
CA MET A 128 -8.87 5.81 13.60
C MET A 128 -7.80 5.25 14.54
N PHE A 129 -6.53 5.57 14.31
CA PHE A 129 -5.44 5.12 15.21
C PHE A 129 -5.51 5.79 16.58
N LYS A 130 -5.93 7.05 16.68
CA LYS A 130 -6.13 7.73 17.95
C LYS A 130 -7.21 7.05 18.79
N GLU A 131 -8.30 6.63 18.17
CA GLU A 131 -9.40 5.93 18.84
C GLU A 131 -8.99 4.53 19.27
N LYS A 132 -8.29 3.77 18.42
CA LYS A 132 -7.96 2.36 18.67
C LYS A 132 -6.67 2.14 19.48
N GLU A 133 -5.67 2.99 19.29
CA GLU A 133 -4.33 2.85 19.90
C GLU A 133 -4.01 3.97 20.90
N GLY A 134 -4.81 5.04 20.95
CA GLY A 134 -4.61 6.19 21.83
C GLY A 134 -3.83 7.35 21.19
N ASN A 135 -3.93 8.51 21.83
CA ASN A 135 -3.37 9.77 21.32
C ASN A 135 -1.83 9.79 21.26
N SER A 136 -1.17 9.00 22.11
CA SER A 136 0.30 8.90 22.17
C SER A 136 0.86 7.71 21.39
N SER A 137 0.04 7.00 20.60
CA SER A 137 0.53 5.88 19.80
C SER A 137 1.49 6.35 18.71
N TYR A 138 2.42 5.48 18.33
CA TYR A 138 3.36 5.75 17.23
C TYR A 138 2.62 6.15 15.95
N ARG A 139 1.54 5.44 15.60
CA ARG A 139 0.79 5.71 14.37
C ARG A 139 0.04 7.03 14.44
N THR A 140 -0.61 7.34 15.56
CA THR A 140 -1.28 8.63 15.75
C THR A 140 -0.31 9.80 15.50
N GLU A 141 0.88 9.77 16.13
CA GLU A 141 1.89 10.81 15.95
C GLU A 141 2.53 10.79 14.54
N TYR A 142 2.69 9.62 13.93
CA TYR A 142 3.19 9.49 12.57
C TYR A 142 2.26 10.14 11.54
N TYR A 143 0.96 9.80 11.54
CA TYR A 143 -0.01 10.38 10.61
C TYR A 143 -0.25 11.88 10.88
N LYS A 144 -0.19 12.31 12.14
CA LYS A 144 -0.23 13.73 12.51
C LYS A 144 0.94 14.52 11.91
N LYS A 145 2.16 13.99 11.94
CA LYS A 145 3.34 14.61 11.29
C LYS A 145 3.16 14.70 9.77
N ILE A 146 2.62 13.67 9.14
CA ILE A 146 2.32 13.68 7.70
C ILE A 146 1.30 14.76 7.38
N LEU A 147 0.18 14.81 8.11
CA LEU A 147 -0.88 15.79 7.90
C LEU A 147 -0.34 17.22 8.03
N ARG A 148 0.49 17.48 9.05
CA ARG A 148 1.15 18.78 9.22
C ARG A 148 2.02 19.13 8.01
N GLY A 149 2.88 18.20 7.58
CA GLY A 149 3.76 18.43 6.42
C GLY A 149 3.01 18.61 5.09
N MET A 150 1.77 18.12 4.96
CA MET A 150 0.90 18.40 3.82
C MET A 150 0.36 19.83 3.87
N LYS A 151 -0.08 20.29 5.05
CA LYS A 151 -0.63 21.64 5.25
C LYS A 151 0.42 22.73 5.08
N GLU A 152 1.67 22.49 5.48
CA GLU A 152 2.78 23.45 5.36
C GLU A 152 3.28 23.66 3.91
N ARG A 153 2.86 22.80 2.97
CA ARG A 153 3.25 22.88 1.55
C ARG A 153 2.23 23.59 0.66
N LYS A 154 1.14 24.10 1.24
CA LYS A 154 0.13 24.93 0.59
C LYS A 154 0.47 26.40 0.75
#